data_AF-A0A953JX68-F1
#
_entry.id   AF-A0A953JX68-F1
#
_cell.length_a   1.000
_cell.length_b   1.000
_cell.length_c   1.000
_cell.angle_alpha   90.00
_cell.angle_beta   90.00
_cell.angle_gamma   90.00
#
_symmetry.space_group_name_H-M   'P 1'
#
loop_
_entity.id
_entity.type
_entity.pdbx_description
1 polymer ?
#
loop_
_entity_poly.entity_id
_entity_poly.type
_entity_poly.pdbx_seq_one_letter_code
_entity_poly.pdbx_strand_id
1 'polypeptide(L)'
;MYRRHGEKLGLVFLACDLTITVAAWLIAYALRFTFWPAPDGVPNLDAVLRPLPLLLILAAVAYRAAGLYDVHRLRQLPSEWGVVLRGSGLLFLLAVAAVFYRRELYESRLALGTFAALLPLGLVASRYLLWGALRRARSRGLNHSRALIVGSGRLARRVSQIIHKNRWTGLEAIGFVEDDPATRLPGLSRLGSIDELASIIEQQDVDHVFVALPLARYGELCGVYQALSQLLVEVQLVPDIPSLTGMRVRMLEVQQTCFLSLREDPHAGWRRVTKRGLDVAGALAALALFSPLMLLIAALVKLTSRGPVLYRQPRTSLAGAQFSMLKFRSMRINAEQATGPVWTHQNDARCTAIGHWLRRYSLDELPQLFNVLVGDMSLVGPRPERQIFAERFCGSIPGYLQRQQVKSGMTGWAQINGWRGNTSVRRRVEYDLYYIANWTLWFDVKILWLTLWRGFRQDNAY
;
A
#
# COMPACT_ATOMS: atom_id res chain seq x y z
N MET A 1 -9.99 27.83 20.13
CA MET A 1 -9.43 26.68 20.88
C MET A 1 -8.65 25.69 19.98
N TYR A 2 -8.07 26.20 18.89
CA TYR A 2 -7.92 25.49 17.60
C TYR A 2 -6.61 24.71 17.39
N ARG A 3 -5.64 24.84 18.30
CA ARG A 3 -4.36 24.09 18.26
C ARG A 3 -3.93 23.49 19.59
N ARG A 4 -4.51 23.96 20.70
CA ARG A 4 -4.01 23.63 22.05
C ARG A 4 -4.13 22.14 22.41
N HIS A 5 -5.10 21.41 21.87
CA HIS A 5 -5.25 19.98 22.19
C HIS A 5 -4.31 19.08 21.37
N GLY A 6 -4.05 19.42 20.11
CA GLY A 6 -3.09 18.70 19.26
C GLY A 6 -1.65 18.87 19.75
N GLU A 7 -1.27 20.10 20.12
CA GLU A 7 0.06 20.42 20.66
C GLU A 7 0.33 19.72 22.00
N LYS A 8 -0.65 19.70 22.92
CA LYS A 8 -0.55 18.97 24.19
C LYS A 8 -0.35 17.47 23.97
N LEU A 9 -1.08 16.88 23.02
CA LEU A 9 -0.89 15.47 22.67
C LEU A 9 0.49 15.25 22.06
N GLY A 10 0.93 16.10 21.12
CA GLY A 10 2.26 16.03 20.52
C GLY A 10 3.39 16.06 21.56
N LEU A 11 3.26 16.90 22.59
CA LEU A 11 4.20 16.94 23.73
C LEU A 11 4.20 15.65 24.55
N VAL A 12 3.02 15.07 24.82
CA VAL A 12 2.93 13.77 25.51
C VAL A 12 3.59 12.67 24.68
N PHE A 13 3.37 12.65 23.36
CA PHE A 13 4.02 11.70 22.46
C PHE A 13 5.55 11.88 22.49
N LEU A 14 6.05 13.12 22.42
CA LEU A 14 7.48 13.41 22.50
C LEU A 14 8.07 12.95 23.84
N ALA A 15 7.42 13.26 24.96
CA ALA A 15 7.88 12.85 26.29
C ALA A 15 7.95 11.31 26.41
N CYS A 16 6.92 10.59 25.94
CA CYS A 16 6.94 9.13 25.89
C CYS A 16 8.06 8.58 24.99
N ASP A 17 8.29 9.18 23.82
CA ASP A 17 9.34 8.71 22.91
C ASP A 17 10.74 8.91 23.49
N LEU A 18 10.97 10.03 24.18
CA LEU A 18 12.24 10.30 24.85
C LEU A 18 12.46 9.35 26.03
N THR A 19 11.43 9.06 26.85
CA THR A 19 11.56 8.09 27.94
C THR A 19 11.87 6.68 27.44
N ILE A 20 11.24 6.27 26.33
CA ILE A 20 11.55 4.98 25.68
C ILE A 20 12.97 4.97 25.13
N THR A 21 13.43 6.09 24.57
CA THR A 21 14.80 6.21 24.05
C THR A 21 15.82 6.01 25.17
N VAL A 22 15.59 6.63 26.34
CA VAL A 22 16.44 6.43 27.53
C VAL A 22 16.35 4.98 28.03
N ALA A 23 15.14 4.42 28.15
CA ALA A 23 14.95 3.06 28.60
C ALA A 23 15.65 2.05 27.66
N ALA A 24 15.51 2.21 26.34
CA ALA A 24 16.17 1.37 25.35
C ALA A 24 17.70 1.47 25.45
N TRP A 25 18.25 2.67 25.69
CA TRP A 25 19.68 2.88 25.89
C TRP A 25 20.20 2.14 27.15
N LEU A 26 19.50 2.28 28.27
CA LEU A 26 19.85 1.63 29.53
C LEU A 26 19.66 0.11 29.51
N ILE A 27 18.60 -0.38 28.85
CA ILE A 27 18.36 -1.83 28.68
C ILE A 27 19.41 -2.42 27.73
N ALA A 28 19.75 -1.73 26.64
CA ALA A 28 20.81 -2.18 25.73
C ALA A 28 22.16 -2.30 26.44
N TYR A 29 22.45 -1.36 27.34
CA TYR A 29 23.58 -1.41 28.25
C TYR A 29 23.51 -2.63 29.18
N ALA A 30 22.43 -2.77 29.96
CA ALA A 30 22.27 -3.86 30.92
C ALA A 30 22.38 -5.24 30.25
N LEU A 31 21.65 -5.46 29.15
CA LEU A 31 21.69 -6.73 28.41
C LEU A 31 23.10 -7.06 27.91
N ARG A 32 23.85 -6.07 27.43
CA ARG A 32 25.23 -6.29 26.97
C ARG A 32 26.11 -6.78 28.12
N PHE A 33 26.12 -6.11 29.28
CA PHE A 33 27.05 -6.44 30.37
C PHE A 33 26.61 -7.59 31.26
N THR A 34 25.30 -7.93 31.29
CA THR A 34 24.81 -9.11 32.01
C THR A 34 25.08 -10.40 31.25
N PHE A 35 24.85 -10.42 29.93
CA PHE A 35 24.97 -11.64 29.14
C PHE A 35 26.34 -11.82 28.48
N TRP A 36 27.04 -10.72 28.22
CA TRP A 36 28.32 -10.74 27.54
C TRP A 36 29.28 -9.79 28.26
N PRO A 37 29.95 -10.21 29.35
CA PRO A 37 30.94 -9.36 30.00
C PRO A 37 32.10 -9.08 29.02
N ALA A 38 32.54 -7.82 28.95
CA ALA A 38 33.70 -7.43 28.15
C ALA A 38 35.00 -7.76 28.90
N PRO A 39 36.11 -8.06 28.20
CA PRO A 39 37.41 -8.33 28.83
C PRO A 39 37.90 -7.18 29.70
N ASP A 40 37.57 -5.94 29.32
CA ASP A 40 38.00 -4.70 29.99
C ASP A 40 37.10 -4.29 31.17
N GLY A 41 36.15 -5.15 31.58
CA GLY A 41 35.23 -4.90 32.69
C GLY A 41 33.93 -4.19 32.30
N VAL A 42 33.08 -3.94 33.31
CA VAL A 42 31.81 -3.21 33.16
C VAL A 42 32.10 -1.73 33.38
N PRO A 43 31.75 -0.84 32.44
CA PRO A 43 31.99 0.59 32.61
C PRO A 43 31.13 1.18 33.74
N ASN A 44 31.57 2.29 34.31
CA ASN A 44 30.78 3.01 35.29
C ASN A 44 29.51 3.60 34.64
N LEU A 45 28.43 3.68 35.42
CA LEU A 45 27.16 4.26 34.97
C LEU A 45 27.33 5.69 34.46
N ASP A 46 28.25 6.47 35.02
CA ASP A 46 28.55 7.84 34.57
C ASP A 46 28.99 7.92 33.10
N ALA A 47 29.74 6.92 32.63
CA ALA A 47 30.17 6.85 31.23
C ALA A 47 29.00 6.60 30.27
N VAL A 48 27.96 5.90 30.75
CA VAL A 48 26.72 5.60 30.01
C VAL A 48 25.75 6.78 30.03
N LEU A 49 25.74 7.54 31.14
CA LEU A 49 24.86 8.70 31.32
C LEU A 49 25.38 9.95 30.59
N ARG A 50 26.70 10.14 30.48
CA ARG A 50 27.32 11.30 29.79
C ARG A 50 26.80 11.55 28.35
N PRO A 51 26.59 10.55 27.48
CA PRO A 51 26.05 10.77 26.13
C PRO A 51 24.53 11.02 26.08
N LEU A 52 23.77 10.75 27.16
CA LEU A 52 22.30 10.83 27.12
C LEU A 52 21.75 12.21 26.72
N PRO A 53 22.26 13.36 27.21
CA PRO A 53 21.72 14.65 26.82
C PRO A 53 21.85 14.90 25.31
N LEU A 54 22.98 14.54 24.72
CA LEU A 54 23.19 14.65 23.28
C LEU A 54 22.27 13.69 22.52
N LEU A 55 22.15 12.43 22.99
CA LEU A 55 21.25 11.45 22.39
C LEU A 55 19.80 11.93 22.38
N LEU A 56 19.34 12.56 23.46
CA LEU A 56 17.97 13.09 23.56
C LEU A 56 17.74 14.27 22.61
N ILE A 57 18.71 15.16 22.44
CA ILE A 57 18.63 16.25 21.46
C ILE A 57 18.56 15.67 20.04
N LEU A 58 19.44 14.73 19.71
CA LEU A 58 19.43 14.05 18.41
C LEU A 58 18.12 13.30 18.18
N ALA A 59 17.56 12.66 19.22
CA ALA A 59 16.28 11.98 19.16
C ALA A 59 15.13 12.95 18.86
N ALA A 60 15.07 14.09 19.56
CA ALA A 60 14.06 15.11 19.32
C ALA A 60 14.14 15.66 17.88
N VAL A 61 15.35 15.91 17.38
CA VAL A 61 15.57 16.37 15.99
C VAL A 61 15.17 15.29 14.99
N ALA A 62 15.61 14.04 15.18
CA ALA A 62 15.32 12.94 14.27
C ALA A 62 13.82 12.64 14.19
N TYR A 63 13.14 12.59 15.34
CA TYR A 63 11.71 12.32 15.41
C TYR A 63 10.89 13.45 14.79
N ARG A 64 11.28 14.71 15.01
CA ARG A 64 10.64 15.86 14.36
C ARG A 64 10.86 15.86 12.85
N ALA A 65 12.07 15.60 12.38
CA ALA A 65 12.39 15.52 10.95
C ALA A 65 11.66 14.37 10.24
N ALA A 66 11.44 13.25 10.94
CA ALA A 66 10.69 12.12 10.40
C ALA A 66 9.15 12.33 10.41
N GLY A 67 8.65 13.40 11.03
CA GLY A 67 7.22 13.71 11.12
C GLY A 67 6.46 12.82 12.11
N LEU A 68 7.13 12.34 13.18
CA LEU A 68 6.50 11.51 14.24
C LEU A 68 5.41 12.26 15.02
N TYR A 69 5.36 13.59 14.92
CA TYR A 69 4.48 14.45 15.73
C TYR A 69 3.35 15.13 14.95
N ASP A 70 3.18 14.81 13.66
CA ASP A 70 2.02 15.24 12.88
C ASP A 70 0.80 14.38 13.24
N VAL A 71 0.19 14.69 14.39
CA VAL A 71 -0.99 13.99 14.91
C VAL A 71 -2.25 14.48 14.19
N HIS A 72 -2.57 13.87 13.06
CA HIS A 72 -3.88 14.06 12.41
C HIS A 72 -4.88 13.04 12.94
N ARG A 73 -6.07 13.47 13.37
CA ARG A 73 -7.12 12.57 13.89
C ARG A 73 -7.58 11.50 12.88
N LEU A 74 -7.39 11.76 11.58
CA LEU A 74 -7.72 10.88 10.46
C LEU A 74 -6.56 10.00 9.97
N ARG A 75 -5.36 10.09 10.57
CA ARG A 75 -4.19 9.32 10.14
C ARG A 75 -4.33 7.84 10.52
N GLN A 76 -3.96 6.94 9.60
CA GLN A 76 -4.07 5.49 9.80
C GLN A 76 -2.77 4.90 10.38
N LEU A 77 -2.91 3.92 11.29
CA LEU A 77 -1.80 3.21 11.96
C LEU A 77 -0.74 2.59 11.01
N PRO A 78 -1.05 2.06 9.82
CA PRO A 78 -0.03 1.47 8.94
C PRO A 78 1.00 2.50 8.45
N SER A 79 0.63 3.79 8.41
CA SER A 79 1.56 4.86 8.05
C SER A 79 2.59 5.17 9.15
N GLU A 80 2.27 4.82 10.40
CA GLU A 80 3.12 5.10 11.58
C GLU A 80 4.37 4.21 11.61
N TRP A 81 4.29 2.96 11.15
CA TRP A 81 5.44 2.05 11.13
C TRP A 81 6.58 2.59 10.29
N GLY A 82 6.25 3.07 9.09
CA GLY A 82 7.24 3.69 8.20
C GLY A 82 7.78 5.01 8.71
N VAL A 83 7.02 5.73 9.55
CA VAL A 83 7.47 6.97 10.21
C VAL A 83 8.42 6.62 11.36
N VAL A 84 8.06 5.68 12.24
CA VAL A 84 8.90 5.19 13.34
C VAL A 84 10.23 4.64 12.83
N LEU A 85 10.21 3.77 11.81
CA LEU A 85 11.45 3.20 11.24
C LEU A 85 12.37 4.26 10.65
N ARG A 86 11.82 5.28 9.98
CA ARG A 86 12.62 6.42 9.47
C ARG A 86 13.21 7.24 10.60
N GLY A 87 12.42 7.53 11.64
CA GLY A 87 12.87 8.28 12.82
C GLY A 87 13.95 7.55 13.62
N SER A 88 13.73 6.26 13.94
CA SER A 88 14.70 5.44 14.65
C SER A 88 15.97 5.19 13.83
N GLY A 89 15.83 4.99 12.51
CA GLY A 89 16.96 4.84 11.60
C GLY A 89 17.80 6.11 11.51
N LEU A 90 17.17 7.28 11.40
CA LEU A 90 17.87 8.57 11.40
C LEU A 90 18.57 8.82 12.74
N LEU A 91 17.90 8.56 13.87
CA LEU A 91 18.53 8.67 15.20
C LEU A 91 19.73 7.73 15.32
N PHE A 92 19.62 6.49 14.86
CA PHE A 92 20.72 5.53 14.86
C PHE A 92 21.92 6.05 14.06
N LEU A 93 21.69 6.56 12.85
CA LEU A 93 22.76 7.14 12.02
C LEU A 93 23.42 8.36 12.69
N LEU A 94 22.62 9.25 13.28
CA LEU A 94 23.14 10.41 14.01
C LEU A 94 23.92 10.01 15.26
N ALA A 95 23.44 9.00 16.01
CA ALA A 95 24.13 8.47 17.18
C ALA A 95 25.47 7.83 16.80
N VAL A 96 25.50 7.02 15.72
CA VAL A 96 26.72 6.44 15.16
C VAL A 96 27.69 7.56 14.76
N ALA A 97 27.23 8.57 14.02
CA ALA A 97 28.07 9.69 13.59
C ALA A 97 28.64 10.48 14.78
N ALA A 98 27.83 10.71 15.83
CA ALA A 98 28.26 11.40 17.04
C ALA A 98 29.32 10.61 17.83
N VAL A 99 29.17 9.28 17.90
CA VAL A 99 30.17 8.39 18.51
C VAL A 99 31.48 8.43 17.72
N PHE A 100 31.42 8.28 16.39
CA PHE A 100 32.61 8.35 15.52
C PHE A 100 33.34 9.70 15.61
N TYR A 101 32.61 10.81 15.68
CA TYR A 101 33.21 12.14 15.77
C TYR A 101 33.87 12.37 17.14
N ARG A 102 33.23 11.94 18.22
CA ARG A 102 33.70 12.26 19.58
C ARG A 102 34.83 11.37 20.08
N ARG A 103 35.11 10.20 19.48
CA ARG A 103 36.21 9.23 19.80
C ARG A 103 36.38 8.80 21.27
N GLU A 104 35.68 9.43 22.21
CA GLU A 104 35.71 9.27 23.67
C GLU A 104 34.39 8.67 24.20
N LEU A 105 33.39 8.48 23.33
CA LEU A 105 32.10 7.92 23.72
C LEU A 105 32.17 6.40 23.74
N TYR A 106 31.67 5.83 24.82
CA TYR A 106 31.70 4.41 25.15
C TYR A 106 31.50 3.44 23.95
N GLU A 107 32.55 2.66 23.65
CA GLU A 107 32.76 1.88 22.41
C GLU A 107 32.23 0.44 22.48
N SER A 108 30.94 0.23 22.76
CA SER A 108 30.33 -1.11 22.61
C SER A 108 29.46 -1.19 21.37
N ARG A 109 30.04 -1.66 20.26
CA ARG A 109 29.31 -1.91 18.99
C ARG A 109 28.09 -2.81 19.19
N LEU A 110 28.21 -3.79 20.09
CA LEU A 110 27.11 -4.68 20.47
C LEU A 110 26.00 -3.93 21.22
N ALA A 111 26.33 -3.02 22.14
CA ALA A 111 25.32 -2.20 22.83
C ALA A 111 24.61 -1.25 21.85
N LEU A 112 25.34 -0.71 20.86
CA LEU A 112 24.75 0.12 19.81
C LEU A 112 23.82 -0.69 18.88
N GLY A 113 24.20 -1.93 18.56
CA GLY A 113 23.37 -2.87 17.80
C GLY A 113 22.12 -3.32 18.55
N THR A 114 22.22 -3.61 19.84
CA THR A 114 21.05 -3.95 20.68
C THR A 114 20.13 -2.75 20.85
N PHE A 115 20.68 -1.54 21.02
CA PHE A 115 19.90 -0.30 21.02
C PHE A 115 19.14 -0.10 19.69
N ALA A 116 19.80 -0.32 18.56
CA ALA A 116 19.18 -0.21 17.23
C ALA A 116 18.02 -1.18 17.03
N ALA A 117 18.06 -2.36 17.66
CA ALA A 117 16.99 -3.34 17.61
C ALA A 117 15.85 -3.03 18.60
N LEU A 118 16.18 -2.64 19.83
CA LEU A 118 15.20 -2.38 20.89
C LEU A 118 14.39 -1.10 20.69
N LEU A 119 15.03 -0.03 20.19
CA LEU A 119 14.39 1.26 20.01
C LEU A 119 13.14 1.21 19.12
N PRO A 120 13.18 0.70 17.87
CA PRO A 120 11.99 0.65 17.02
C PRO A 120 10.90 -0.24 17.62
N LEU A 121 11.25 -1.34 18.29
CA LEU A 121 10.29 -2.21 18.97
C LEU A 121 9.58 -1.47 20.12
N GLY A 122 10.33 -0.75 20.94
CA GLY A 122 9.80 0.06 22.05
C GLY A 122 8.88 1.18 21.56
N LEU A 123 9.29 1.91 20.51
CA LEU A 123 8.49 2.98 19.92
C LEU A 123 7.21 2.46 19.26
N VAL A 124 7.25 1.31 18.57
CA VAL A 124 6.04 0.68 18.00
C VAL A 124 5.09 0.23 19.11
N ALA A 125 5.62 -0.39 20.16
CA ALA A 125 4.82 -0.83 21.31
C ALA A 125 4.14 0.36 22.00
N SER A 126 4.87 1.45 22.25
CA SER A 126 4.30 2.64 22.87
C SER A 126 3.26 3.31 22.01
N ARG A 127 3.45 3.36 20.68
CA ARG A 127 2.43 3.84 19.74
C ARG A 127 1.17 3.00 19.85
N TYR A 128 1.29 1.67 19.87
CA TYR A 128 0.13 0.80 20.01
C TYR A 128 -0.63 1.04 21.32
N LEU A 129 0.11 1.20 22.43
CA LEU A 129 -0.47 1.50 23.75
C LEU A 129 -1.12 2.88 23.81
N LEU A 130 -0.43 3.94 23.37
CA LEU A 130 -0.94 5.31 23.35
C LEU A 130 -2.16 5.45 22.45
N TRP A 131 -2.11 4.90 21.23
CA TRP A 131 -3.28 4.88 20.35
C TRP A 131 -4.41 4.01 20.92
N GLY A 132 -4.11 2.91 21.60
CA GLY A 132 -5.10 2.10 22.29
C GLY A 132 -5.78 2.86 23.43
N ALA A 133 -5.00 3.58 24.25
CA ALA A 133 -5.48 4.41 25.35
C ALA A 133 -6.31 5.58 24.84
N LEU A 134 -5.83 6.32 23.83
CA LEU A 134 -6.57 7.42 23.20
C LEU A 134 -7.87 6.93 22.56
N ARG A 135 -7.87 5.76 21.91
CA ARG A 135 -9.09 5.18 21.34
C ARG A 135 -10.12 4.82 22.41
N ARG A 136 -9.68 4.24 23.54
CA ARG A 136 -10.55 3.97 24.69
C ARG A 136 -11.08 5.24 25.35
N ALA A 137 -10.22 6.25 25.52
CA ALA A 137 -10.61 7.55 26.07
C ALA A 137 -11.66 8.23 25.19
N ARG A 138 -11.44 8.27 23.87
CA ARG A 138 -12.40 8.81 22.89
C ARG A 138 -13.70 8.03 22.84
N SER A 139 -13.67 6.70 22.91
CA SER A 139 -14.90 5.90 22.97
C SER A 139 -15.72 6.14 24.25
N ARG A 140 -15.10 6.68 25.31
CA ARG A 140 -15.74 7.03 26.59
C ARG A 140 -16.21 8.48 26.68
N GLY A 141 -16.13 9.26 25.59
CA GLY A 141 -16.58 10.66 25.58
C GLY A 141 -15.48 11.71 25.79
N LEU A 142 -14.24 11.30 26.04
CA LEU A 142 -13.14 12.27 26.29
C LEU A 142 -12.50 12.73 24.97
N ASN A 143 -12.22 14.04 24.85
CA ASN A 143 -11.60 14.66 23.67
C ASN A 143 -12.42 14.48 22.37
N HIS A 144 -13.74 14.67 22.49
CA HIS A 144 -14.65 14.76 21.35
C HIS A 144 -14.50 16.10 20.66
N SER A 145 -14.57 16.07 19.33
CA SER A 145 -14.64 17.26 18.49
C SER A 145 -15.91 17.20 17.67
N ARG A 146 -16.57 18.34 17.63
CA ARG A 146 -17.91 18.52 17.13
C ARG A 146 -17.86 18.78 15.62
N ALA A 147 -18.50 17.91 14.84
CA ALA A 147 -18.48 17.94 13.39
C ALA A 147 -19.84 18.30 12.80
N LEU A 148 -19.83 19.22 11.85
CA LEU A 148 -20.99 19.67 11.07
C LEU A 148 -20.82 19.25 9.61
N ILE A 149 -21.88 18.79 8.97
CA ILE A 149 -21.85 18.37 7.56
C ILE A 149 -22.68 19.34 6.72
N VAL A 150 -22.09 19.93 5.69
CA VAL A 150 -22.80 20.78 4.72
C VAL A 150 -23.24 19.93 3.54
N GLY A 151 -24.54 19.92 3.28
CA GLY A 151 -25.20 19.12 2.25
C GLY A 151 -25.86 17.85 2.77
N SER A 152 -26.74 17.28 1.94
CA SER A 152 -27.61 16.14 2.30
C SER A 152 -27.49 14.91 1.39
N GLY A 153 -26.66 15.00 0.36
CA GLY A 153 -26.56 14.02 -0.71
C GLY A 153 -25.95 12.67 -0.30
N ARG A 154 -25.60 11.86 -1.32
CA ARG A 154 -24.93 10.57 -1.11
C ARG A 154 -23.58 10.73 -0.38
N LEU A 155 -22.85 11.81 -0.67
CA LEU A 155 -21.59 12.15 0.01
C LEU A 155 -21.80 12.42 1.49
N ALA A 156 -22.75 13.28 1.84
CA ALA A 156 -23.05 13.61 3.24
C ALA A 156 -23.42 12.36 4.06
N ARG A 157 -24.24 11.45 3.51
CA ARG A 157 -24.52 10.14 4.12
C ARG A 157 -23.26 9.32 4.34
N ARG A 158 -22.38 9.28 3.35
CA ARG A 158 -21.12 8.53 3.42
C ARG A 158 -20.21 9.09 4.50
N VAL A 159 -20.10 10.41 4.59
CA VAL A 159 -19.33 11.10 5.63
C VAL A 159 -19.91 10.79 7.01
N SER A 160 -21.22 10.94 7.19
CA SER A 160 -21.92 10.60 8.43
C SER A 160 -21.66 9.13 8.85
N GLN A 161 -21.80 8.19 7.91
CA GLN A 161 -21.51 6.77 8.17
C GLN A 161 -20.04 6.51 8.52
N ILE A 162 -19.09 7.19 7.85
CA ILE A 162 -17.66 7.07 8.14
C ILE A 162 -17.36 7.59 9.54
N ILE A 163 -17.91 8.74 9.94
CA ILE A 163 -17.74 9.32 11.28
C ILE A 163 -18.36 8.39 12.32
N HIS A 164 -19.60 7.94 12.11
CA HIS A 164 -20.30 7.07 13.04
C HIS A 164 -19.62 5.71 13.22
N LYS A 165 -19.14 5.09 12.13
CA LYS A 165 -18.42 3.82 12.17
C LYS A 165 -17.03 3.94 12.82
N ASN A 166 -16.41 5.12 12.72
CA ASN A 166 -15.06 5.37 13.22
C ASN A 166 -15.04 6.23 14.48
N ARG A 167 -15.84 5.89 15.51
CA ARG A 167 -15.85 6.62 16.82
C ARG A 167 -14.47 6.81 17.47
N TRP A 168 -13.50 5.99 17.09
CA TRP A 168 -12.10 6.11 17.52
C TRP A 168 -11.41 7.41 17.09
N THR A 169 -11.94 8.13 16.08
CA THR A 169 -11.47 9.46 15.69
C THR A 169 -11.80 10.53 16.74
N GLY A 170 -12.84 10.30 17.56
CA GLY A 170 -13.40 11.27 18.48
C GLY A 170 -14.19 12.37 17.77
N LEU A 171 -14.61 12.16 16.52
CA LEU A 171 -15.50 13.07 15.81
C LEU A 171 -16.95 12.67 16.07
N GLU A 172 -17.78 13.64 16.44
CA GLU A 172 -19.23 13.46 16.58
C GLU A 172 -19.95 14.34 15.56
N ALA A 173 -20.72 13.72 14.68
CA ALA A 173 -21.57 14.45 13.74
C ALA A 173 -22.84 14.90 14.45
N ILE A 174 -23.00 16.21 14.67
CA ILE A 174 -24.12 16.79 15.44
C ILE A 174 -25.34 16.97 14.55
N GLY A 175 -25.12 17.30 13.29
CA GLY A 175 -26.18 17.54 12.34
C GLY A 175 -25.65 17.87 10.96
N PHE A 176 -26.58 18.25 10.10
CA PHE A 176 -26.28 18.72 8.76
C PHE A 176 -26.95 20.06 8.46
N VAL A 177 -26.36 20.79 7.54
CA VAL A 177 -26.86 22.06 7.01
C VAL A 177 -27.29 21.84 5.57
N GLU A 178 -28.50 22.26 5.24
CA GLU A 178 -29.08 22.13 3.91
C GLU A 178 -30.18 23.18 3.74
N ASP A 179 -30.24 23.82 2.58
CA ASP A 179 -31.21 24.90 2.35
C ASP A 179 -32.64 24.37 2.23
N ASP A 180 -32.82 23.20 1.62
CA ASP A 180 -34.12 22.55 1.51
C ASP A 180 -34.59 21.99 2.87
N PRO A 181 -35.68 22.54 3.46
CA PRO A 181 -36.20 22.10 4.75
C PRO A 181 -36.85 20.71 4.71
N ALA A 182 -37.27 20.23 3.53
CA ALA A 182 -37.88 18.90 3.39
C ALA A 182 -36.84 17.78 3.44
N THR A 183 -35.56 18.11 3.24
CA THR A 183 -34.51 17.13 3.13
C THR A 183 -34.15 16.52 4.48
N ARG A 184 -34.11 15.18 4.53
CA ARG A 184 -33.77 14.40 5.72
C ARG A 184 -32.54 13.53 5.48
N LEU A 185 -31.62 13.56 6.43
CA LEU A 185 -30.51 12.61 6.53
C LEU A 185 -30.80 11.62 7.67
N PRO A 186 -30.83 10.30 7.40
CA PRO A 186 -31.03 9.31 8.46
C PRO A 186 -29.95 9.43 9.55
N GLY A 187 -30.37 9.60 10.80
CA GLY A 187 -29.49 9.64 11.96
C GLY A 187 -28.82 11.00 12.25
N LEU A 188 -29.18 12.06 11.53
CA LEU A 188 -28.71 13.43 11.81
C LEU A 188 -29.87 14.42 11.72
N SER A 189 -29.89 15.40 12.63
CA SER A 189 -30.86 16.49 12.61
C SER A 189 -30.39 17.59 11.65
N ARG A 190 -31.35 18.22 10.94
CA ARG A 190 -31.07 19.45 10.19
C ARG A 190 -30.91 20.59 11.22
N LEU A 191 -29.79 21.30 11.17
CA LEU A 191 -29.49 22.40 12.09
C LEU A 191 -29.84 23.78 11.52
N GLY A 192 -29.95 23.90 10.19
CA GLY A 192 -30.35 25.14 9.52
C GLY A 192 -29.94 25.16 8.04
N SER A 193 -29.93 26.35 7.46
CA SER A 193 -29.48 26.64 6.08
C SER A 193 -28.02 27.08 6.01
N ILE A 194 -27.46 27.21 4.80
CA ILE A 194 -26.07 27.65 4.59
C ILE A 194 -25.86 29.07 5.13
N ASP A 195 -26.87 29.94 5.09
CA ASP A 195 -26.79 31.30 5.62
C ASP A 195 -26.69 31.33 7.15
N GLU A 196 -27.29 30.35 7.83
CA GLU A 196 -27.26 30.22 9.30
C GLU A 196 -26.01 29.50 9.81
N LEU A 197 -25.13 29.06 8.90
CA LEU A 197 -23.96 28.24 9.21
C LEU A 197 -23.07 28.86 10.29
N ALA A 198 -22.87 30.18 10.24
CA ALA A 198 -22.04 30.88 11.21
C ALA A 198 -22.62 30.83 12.63
N SER A 199 -23.91 31.14 12.75
CA SER A 199 -24.64 31.09 14.02
C SER A 199 -24.67 29.68 14.61
N ILE A 200 -24.87 28.65 13.78
CA ILE A 200 -24.90 27.25 14.22
C ILE A 200 -23.54 26.82 14.78
N ILE A 201 -22.46 27.23 14.13
CA ILE A 201 -21.10 26.88 14.54
C ILE A 201 -20.78 27.43 15.93
N GLU A 202 -21.15 28.69 16.19
CA GLU A 202 -20.92 29.32 17.49
C GLU A 202 -21.82 28.72 18.58
N GLN A 203 -23.11 28.50 18.28
CA GLN A 203 -24.06 27.94 19.25
C GLN A 203 -23.76 26.48 19.63
N GLN A 204 -23.27 25.69 18.68
CA GLN A 204 -23.00 24.27 18.87
C GLN A 204 -21.53 23.95 19.16
N ASP A 205 -20.66 24.96 19.27
CA ASP A 205 -19.21 24.82 19.48
C ASP A 205 -18.58 23.82 18.49
N VAL A 206 -18.82 24.05 17.20
CA VAL A 206 -18.38 23.16 16.12
C VAL A 206 -16.90 23.36 15.84
N ASP A 207 -16.11 22.28 15.90
CA ASP A 207 -14.67 22.31 15.59
C ASP A 207 -14.40 22.04 14.10
N HIS A 208 -15.20 21.18 13.46
CA HIS A 208 -14.96 20.67 12.11
C HIS A 208 -16.19 20.82 11.21
N VAL A 209 -15.99 21.28 9.98
CA VAL A 209 -17.02 21.42 8.95
C VAL A 209 -16.64 20.57 7.73
N PHE A 210 -17.46 19.58 7.39
CA PHE A 210 -17.30 18.76 6.21
C PHE A 210 -18.22 19.25 5.10
N VAL A 211 -17.65 19.77 4.02
CA VAL A 211 -18.42 20.24 2.86
C VAL A 211 -18.60 19.07 1.89
N ALA A 212 -19.82 18.51 1.84
CA ALA A 212 -20.15 17.29 1.11
C ALA A 212 -21.23 17.53 0.05
N LEU A 213 -21.00 18.57 -0.77
CA LEU A 213 -21.90 18.97 -1.85
C LEU A 213 -21.64 18.15 -3.13
N PRO A 214 -22.67 17.85 -3.94
CA PRO A 214 -22.50 17.25 -5.26
C PRO A 214 -21.86 18.26 -6.24
N LEU A 215 -21.18 17.77 -7.28
CA LEU A 215 -20.52 18.61 -8.30
C LEU A 215 -21.44 19.69 -8.90
N ALA A 216 -22.72 19.38 -9.08
CA ALA A 216 -23.71 20.32 -9.62
C ALA A 216 -23.94 21.56 -8.73
N ARG A 217 -23.60 21.49 -7.44
CA ARG A 217 -23.79 22.55 -6.44
C ARG A 217 -22.49 23.22 -6.00
N TYR A 218 -21.39 23.02 -6.75
CA TYR A 218 -20.10 23.62 -6.40
C TYR A 218 -20.10 25.16 -6.47
N GLY A 219 -21.08 25.78 -7.14
CA GLY A 219 -21.28 27.23 -7.10
C GLY A 219 -21.54 27.78 -5.68
N GLU A 220 -22.12 26.96 -4.79
CA GLU A 220 -22.42 27.34 -3.40
C GLU A 220 -21.16 27.35 -2.50
N LEU A 221 -20.05 26.75 -2.95
CA LEU A 221 -18.81 26.68 -2.17
C LEU A 221 -18.27 28.06 -1.80
N CYS A 222 -18.45 29.06 -2.66
CA CYS A 222 -18.02 30.42 -2.36
C CYS A 222 -18.81 31.01 -1.19
N GLY A 223 -20.13 30.80 -1.14
CA GLY A 223 -20.98 31.25 -0.04
C GLY A 223 -20.64 30.54 1.27
N VAL A 224 -20.46 29.22 1.23
CA VAL A 224 -19.99 28.44 2.38
C VAL A 224 -18.64 28.95 2.88
N TYR A 225 -17.67 29.17 1.98
CA TYR A 225 -16.34 29.67 2.37
C TYR A 225 -16.40 31.07 2.98
N GLN A 226 -17.21 31.97 2.42
CA GLN A 226 -17.42 33.31 2.96
C GLN A 226 -18.03 33.28 4.36
N ALA A 227 -19.08 32.47 4.57
CA ALA A 227 -19.72 32.30 5.88
C ALA A 227 -18.75 31.75 6.94
N LEU A 228 -17.78 30.92 6.54
CA LEU A 228 -16.79 30.32 7.42
C LEU A 228 -15.53 31.18 7.61
N SER A 229 -15.31 32.20 6.78
CA SER A 229 -14.06 32.96 6.72
C SER A 229 -13.70 33.70 8.01
N GLN A 230 -14.71 34.08 8.79
CA GLN A 230 -14.55 34.79 10.06
C GLN A 230 -14.52 33.86 11.29
N LEU A 231 -14.68 32.54 11.07
CA LEU A 231 -14.78 31.55 12.13
C LEU A 231 -13.52 30.69 12.20
N LEU A 232 -13.12 30.35 13.42
CA LEU A 232 -11.98 29.48 13.67
C LEU A 232 -12.43 28.00 13.66
N VAL A 233 -12.81 27.50 12.48
CA VAL A 233 -13.31 26.12 12.25
C VAL A 233 -12.53 25.39 11.16
N GLU A 234 -12.34 24.07 11.29
CA GLU A 234 -11.59 23.27 10.31
C GLU A 234 -12.50 22.82 9.18
N VAL A 235 -12.27 23.39 7.99
CA VAL A 235 -13.10 23.12 6.82
C VAL A 235 -12.44 22.07 5.94
N GLN A 236 -13.14 20.96 5.68
CA GLN A 236 -12.68 19.89 4.81
C GLN A 236 -13.68 19.67 3.67
N LEU A 237 -13.25 19.88 2.44
CA LEU A 237 -14.03 19.55 1.24
C LEU A 237 -13.96 18.05 0.96
N VAL A 238 -15.12 17.42 0.80
CA VAL A 238 -15.23 16.01 0.42
C VAL A 238 -15.61 15.93 -1.07
N PRO A 239 -14.65 15.62 -1.96
CA PRO A 239 -14.90 15.66 -3.39
C PRO A 239 -15.84 14.52 -3.85
N ASP A 240 -16.75 14.83 -4.79
CA ASP A 240 -17.64 13.85 -5.39
C ASP A 240 -16.94 13.10 -6.53
N ILE A 241 -16.14 12.10 -6.16
CA ILE A 241 -15.42 11.28 -7.14
C ILE A 241 -16.20 9.98 -7.35
N PRO A 242 -16.65 9.69 -8.59
CA PRO A 242 -17.29 8.42 -8.91
C PRO A 242 -16.38 7.25 -8.49
N SER A 243 -16.91 6.31 -7.72
CA SER A 243 -16.18 5.11 -7.30
C SER A 243 -16.06 4.12 -8.46
N LEU A 244 -15.23 4.45 -9.44
CA LEU A 244 -14.88 3.56 -10.55
C LEU A 244 -13.75 2.63 -10.08
N THR A 245 -13.97 1.32 -10.21
CA THR A 245 -12.98 0.28 -9.90
C THR A 245 -11.68 0.57 -10.65
N GLY A 246 -10.56 0.62 -9.93
CA GLY A 246 -9.23 0.78 -10.55
C GLY A 246 -8.66 2.21 -10.52
N MET A 247 -9.40 3.21 -10.03
CA MET A 247 -8.89 4.58 -9.94
C MET A 247 -8.22 4.85 -8.58
N ARG A 248 -6.96 5.31 -8.62
CA ARG A 248 -6.31 5.98 -7.50
C ARG A 248 -6.32 7.48 -7.79
N VAL A 249 -6.91 8.24 -6.88
CA VAL A 249 -6.91 9.70 -6.95
C VAL A 249 -5.68 10.21 -6.23
N ARG A 250 -4.88 11.03 -6.91
CA ARG A 250 -3.78 11.77 -6.28
C ARG A 250 -4.04 13.26 -6.44
N MET A 251 -3.85 13.99 -5.35
CA MET A 251 -3.84 15.44 -5.36
C MET A 251 -2.42 15.91 -5.68
N LEU A 252 -2.29 16.74 -6.69
CA LEU A 252 -1.07 17.44 -7.06
C LEU A 252 -1.35 18.93 -7.03
N GLU A 253 -0.51 19.70 -6.35
CA GLU A 253 -0.61 21.15 -6.35
C GLU A 253 0.49 21.70 -7.26
N VAL A 254 0.11 22.47 -8.28
CA VAL A 254 1.04 23.14 -9.18
C VAL A 254 0.60 24.59 -9.29
N GLN A 255 1.47 25.51 -8.84
CA GLN A 255 1.20 26.96 -8.84
C GLN A 255 -0.19 27.30 -8.30
N GLN A 256 -0.51 26.82 -7.08
CA GLN A 256 -1.79 27.03 -6.39
C GLN A 256 -3.02 26.42 -7.07
N THR A 257 -2.83 25.69 -8.17
CA THR A 257 -3.91 24.93 -8.83
C THR A 257 -3.85 23.48 -8.37
N CYS A 258 -4.99 22.98 -7.89
CA CYS A 258 -5.15 21.59 -7.46
C CYS A 258 -5.53 20.70 -8.66
N PHE A 259 -4.61 19.84 -9.07
CA PHE A 259 -4.85 18.79 -10.05
C PHE A 259 -5.23 17.49 -9.34
N LEU A 260 -6.40 16.95 -9.68
CA LEU A 260 -6.83 15.63 -9.25
C LEU A 260 -6.49 14.61 -10.34
N SER A 261 -5.35 13.95 -10.22
CA SER A 261 -4.96 12.86 -11.13
C SER A 261 -5.89 11.67 -10.90
N LEU A 262 -6.70 11.35 -11.90
CA LEU A 262 -7.64 10.21 -11.88
C LEU A 262 -7.00 8.89 -12.34
N ARG A 263 -5.85 8.97 -13.02
CA ARG A 263 -5.09 7.83 -13.54
C ARG A 263 -3.60 8.15 -13.45
N GLU A 264 -2.85 7.33 -12.73
CA GLU A 264 -1.39 7.39 -12.67
C GLU A 264 -0.80 5.99 -12.88
N ASP A 265 0.39 5.92 -13.46
CA ASP A 265 1.19 4.69 -13.49
C ASP A 265 1.48 4.24 -12.04
N PRO A 266 1.01 3.07 -11.60
CA PRO A 266 1.24 2.61 -10.22
C PRO A 266 2.72 2.43 -9.89
N HIS A 267 3.57 2.26 -10.90
CA HIS A 267 5.01 2.08 -10.79
C HIS A 267 5.80 3.35 -11.09
N ALA A 268 5.22 4.55 -11.09
CA ALA A 268 5.98 5.78 -11.38
C ALA A 268 7.18 6.00 -10.43
N GLY A 269 8.29 6.51 -10.98
CA GLY A 269 9.50 6.88 -10.23
C GLY A 269 10.22 5.69 -9.57
N TRP A 270 10.59 5.84 -8.29
CA TRP A 270 11.35 4.83 -7.53
C TRP A 270 10.62 3.47 -7.42
N ARG A 271 9.29 3.48 -7.53
CA ARG A 271 8.47 2.27 -7.52
C ARG A 271 8.78 1.36 -8.71
N ARG A 272 9.12 1.93 -9.88
CA ARG A 272 9.53 1.15 -11.06
C ARG A 272 10.82 0.41 -10.79
N VAL A 273 11.78 1.09 -10.16
CA VAL A 273 13.11 0.57 -9.86
C VAL A 273 13.01 -0.55 -8.82
N THR A 274 12.27 -0.34 -7.73
CA THR A 274 12.09 -1.38 -6.70
C THR A 274 11.30 -2.58 -7.21
N LYS A 275 10.23 -2.35 -8.00
CA LYS A 275 9.50 -3.41 -8.70
C LYS A 275 10.42 -4.24 -9.59
N ARG A 276 11.26 -3.56 -10.37
CA ARG A 276 12.22 -4.20 -11.27
C ARG A 276 13.29 -5.00 -10.51
N GLY A 277 13.80 -4.45 -9.41
CA GLY A 277 14.73 -5.16 -8.53
C GLY A 277 14.14 -6.46 -7.99
N LEU A 278 12.88 -6.42 -7.51
CA LEU A 278 12.17 -7.63 -7.07
C LEU A 278 12.00 -8.64 -8.22
N ASP A 279 11.63 -8.18 -9.42
CA ASP A 279 11.45 -9.06 -10.57
C ASP A 279 12.75 -9.77 -10.97
N VAL A 280 13.85 -9.04 -11.05
CA VAL A 280 15.15 -9.61 -11.42
C VAL A 280 15.65 -10.56 -10.34
N ALA A 281 15.64 -10.14 -9.07
CA ALA A 281 16.09 -10.98 -7.96
C ALA A 281 15.26 -12.26 -7.84
N GLY A 282 13.92 -12.15 -7.92
CA GLY A 282 13.04 -13.31 -7.86
C GLY A 282 13.16 -14.23 -9.09
N ALA A 283 13.35 -13.66 -10.28
CA ALA A 283 13.57 -14.47 -11.49
C ALA A 283 14.91 -15.21 -11.46
N LEU A 284 15.99 -14.57 -10.99
CA LEU A 284 17.29 -15.21 -10.81
C LEU A 284 17.22 -16.34 -9.77
N ALA A 285 16.59 -16.10 -8.62
CA ALA A 285 16.41 -17.12 -7.59
C ALA A 285 15.58 -18.31 -8.12
N ALA A 286 14.49 -18.05 -8.84
CA ALA A 286 13.67 -19.09 -9.44
C ALA A 286 14.43 -19.85 -10.53
N LEU A 287 15.21 -19.17 -11.38
CA LEU A 287 16.04 -19.84 -12.39
C LEU A 287 17.12 -20.71 -11.75
N ALA A 288 17.80 -20.23 -10.72
CA ALA A 288 18.77 -21.03 -9.98
C ALA A 288 18.12 -22.30 -9.41
N LEU A 289 16.97 -22.16 -8.77
CA LEU A 289 16.23 -23.28 -8.17
C LEU A 289 15.67 -24.27 -9.21
N PHE A 290 15.06 -23.78 -10.28
CA PHE A 290 14.35 -24.61 -11.27
C PHE A 290 15.21 -25.00 -12.47
N SER A 291 16.44 -24.50 -12.62
CA SER A 291 17.31 -24.81 -13.77
C SER A 291 17.56 -26.32 -13.96
N PRO A 292 17.79 -27.16 -12.92
CA PRO A 292 17.99 -28.59 -13.13
C PRO A 292 16.73 -29.26 -13.69
N LEU A 293 15.55 -28.86 -13.17
CA LEU A 293 14.26 -29.34 -13.65
C LEU A 293 13.97 -28.87 -15.08
N MET A 294 14.31 -27.63 -15.41
CA MET A 294 14.15 -27.08 -16.76
C MET A 294 15.01 -27.81 -17.79
N LEU A 295 16.24 -28.20 -17.43
CA LEU A 295 17.11 -29.02 -18.28
C LEU A 295 16.53 -30.43 -18.50
N LEU A 296 16.01 -31.06 -17.44
CA LEU A 296 15.33 -32.34 -17.54
C LEU A 296 14.09 -32.27 -18.46
N ILE A 297 13.25 -31.24 -18.27
CA ILE A 297 12.08 -31.00 -19.12
C ILE A 297 12.52 -30.77 -20.58
N ALA A 298 13.58 -29.99 -20.81
CA ALA A 298 14.10 -29.75 -22.15
C ALA A 298 14.53 -31.05 -22.84
N ALA A 299 15.23 -31.93 -22.13
CA ALA A 299 15.61 -33.25 -22.62
C ALA A 299 14.38 -34.12 -22.93
N LEU A 300 13.41 -34.21 -22.01
CA LEU A 300 12.18 -34.97 -22.20
C LEU A 300 11.37 -34.50 -23.42
N VAL A 301 11.21 -33.18 -23.60
CA VAL A 301 10.51 -32.60 -24.76
C VAL A 301 11.25 -32.92 -26.06
N LYS A 302 12.58 -32.93 -26.05
CA LYS A 302 13.41 -33.25 -27.23
C LYS A 302 13.34 -34.73 -27.61
N LEU A 303 13.34 -35.62 -26.61
CA LEU A 303 13.30 -37.07 -26.82
C LEU A 303 11.92 -37.56 -27.28
N THR A 304 10.85 -36.93 -26.82
CA THR A 304 9.47 -37.41 -27.08
C THR A 304 8.74 -36.71 -28.21
N SER A 305 9.27 -35.60 -28.72
CA SER A 305 8.68 -34.84 -29.82
C SER A 305 9.75 -34.21 -30.69
N ARG A 306 9.70 -34.44 -32.01
CA ARG A 306 10.62 -33.82 -32.98
C ARG A 306 10.41 -32.31 -33.03
N GLY A 307 11.50 -31.54 -33.12
CA GLY A 307 11.50 -30.07 -33.30
C GLY A 307 12.16 -29.27 -32.15
N PRO A 308 11.87 -27.95 -32.03
CA PRO A 308 12.44 -27.07 -31.00
C PRO A 308 11.85 -27.32 -29.61
N VAL A 309 12.64 -27.14 -28.55
CA VAL A 309 12.19 -27.32 -27.15
C VAL A 309 11.28 -26.18 -26.70
N LEU A 310 11.61 -24.95 -27.10
CA LEU A 310 10.86 -23.75 -26.74
C LEU A 310 9.85 -23.39 -27.83
N TYR A 311 8.67 -23.01 -27.40
CA TYR A 311 7.62 -22.39 -28.20
C TYR A 311 7.54 -20.90 -27.87
N ARG A 312 7.36 -20.06 -28.89
CA ARG A 312 7.22 -18.61 -28.75
C ARG A 312 5.82 -18.20 -29.17
N GLN A 313 5.11 -17.47 -28.32
CA GLN A 313 3.77 -16.98 -28.64
C GLN A 313 3.71 -15.45 -28.52
N PRO A 314 3.25 -14.72 -29.56
CA PRO A 314 3.10 -13.28 -29.48
C PRO A 314 2.00 -12.92 -28.49
N ARG A 315 2.33 -11.99 -27.60
CA ARG A 315 1.46 -11.52 -26.52
C ARG A 315 1.64 -10.02 -26.32
N THR A 316 0.68 -9.41 -25.65
CA THR A 316 0.69 -7.97 -25.36
C THR A 316 1.07 -7.72 -23.90
N SER A 317 1.92 -6.72 -23.65
CA SER A 317 2.39 -6.29 -22.32
C SER A 317 2.11 -4.79 -22.11
N LEU A 318 2.99 -4.11 -21.35
CA LEU A 318 2.94 -2.69 -21.03
C LEU A 318 2.71 -1.82 -22.27
N ALA A 319 1.76 -0.89 -22.17
CA ALA A 319 1.40 0.08 -23.21
C ALA A 319 1.08 -0.55 -24.58
N GLY A 320 0.59 -1.79 -24.60
CA GLY A 320 0.27 -2.49 -25.84
C GLY A 320 1.49 -3.11 -26.53
N ALA A 321 2.69 -3.03 -25.94
CA ALA A 321 3.91 -3.57 -26.53
C ALA A 321 3.80 -5.08 -26.73
N GLN A 322 4.20 -5.54 -27.92
CA GLN A 322 4.19 -6.95 -28.26
C GLN A 322 5.50 -7.61 -27.84
N PHE A 323 5.43 -8.83 -27.33
CA PHE A 323 6.60 -9.63 -27.00
C PHE A 323 6.35 -11.12 -27.27
N SER A 324 7.44 -11.87 -27.42
CA SER A 324 7.40 -13.33 -27.59
C SER A 324 7.45 -14.02 -26.23
N MET A 325 6.29 -14.46 -25.75
CA MET A 325 6.17 -15.25 -24.53
C MET A 325 6.78 -16.65 -24.74
N LEU A 326 7.79 -16.99 -23.94
CA LEU A 326 8.48 -18.27 -24.01
C LEU A 326 7.74 -19.34 -23.21
N LYS A 327 7.58 -20.53 -23.79
CA LYS A 327 7.05 -21.72 -23.10
C LYS A 327 7.81 -22.96 -23.53
N PHE A 328 7.78 -24.02 -22.72
CA PHE A 328 8.14 -25.34 -23.23
C PHE A 328 7.08 -25.82 -24.20
N ARG A 329 7.49 -26.51 -25.27
CA ARG A 329 6.56 -27.08 -26.23
C ARG A 329 5.77 -28.21 -25.57
N SER A 330 4.47 -27.98 -25.37
CA SER A 330 3.52 -28.96 -24.86
C SER A 330 2.54 -29.50 -25.92
N MET A 331 2.51 -28.89 -27.11
CA MET A 331 1.66 -29.30 -28.24
C MET A 331 2.48 -29.83 -29.42
N ARG A 332 1.83 -30.61 -30.30
CA ARG A 332 2.41 -31.03 -31.58
C ARG A 332 2.70 -29.81 -32.47
N ILE A 333 3.68 -29.95 -33.36
CA ILE A 333 3.96 -28.92 -34.37
C ILE A 333 2.70 -28.70 -35.21
N ASN A 334 2.39 -27.45 -35.53
CA ASN A 334 1.20 -27.05 -36.30
C ASN A 334 -0.15 -27.36 -35.65
N ALA A 335 -0.19 -27.50 -34.32
CA ALA A 335 -1.42 -27.72 -33.55
C ALA A 335 -2.56 -26.73 -33.84
N GLU A 336 -2.25 -25.47 -34.17
CA GLU A 336 -3.25 -24.44 -34.46
C GLU A 336 -3.58 -24.33 -35.96
N GLN A 337 -2.96 -25.11 -36.85
CA GLN A 337 -3.11 -24.95 -38.31
C GLN A 337 -4.55 -25.22 -38.79
N ALA A 338 -5.27 -26.14 -38.15
CA ALA A 338 -6.66 -26.47 -38.49
C ALA A 338 -7.71 -25.67 -37.69
N THR A 339 -7.34 -25.12 -36.52
CA THR A 339 -8.31 -24.54 -35.56
C THR A 339 -8.15 -23.04 -35.35
N GLY A 340 -7.00 -22.48 -35.74
CA GLY A 340 -6.65 -21.09 -35.42
C GLY A 340 -6.43 -20.86 -33.92
N PRO A 341 -6.42 -19.58 -33.49
CA PRO A 341 -6.10 -19.19 -32.13
C PRO A 341 -7.28 -19.42 -31.18
N VAL A 342 -7.42 -20.65 -30.66
CA VAL A 342 -8.49 -21.01 -29.70
C VAL A 342 -7.93 -21.15 -28.29
N TRP A 343 -8.75 -20.84 -27.28
CA TRP A 343 -8.43 -21.18 -25.89
C TRP A 343 -8.31 -22.70 -25.74
N THR A 344 -7.43 -23.14 -24.85
CA THR A 344 -7.26 -24.57 -24.63
C THR A 344 -8.29 -25.06 -23.62
N HIS A 345 -8.80 -26.27 -23.83
CA HIS A 345 -9.68 -26.97 -22.90
C HIS A 345 -8.93 -28.12 -22.21
N GLN A 346 -9.51 -28.65 -21.13
CA GLN A 346 -9.01 -29.85 -20.46
C GLN A 346 -9.00 -31.04 -21.44
N ASN A 347 -7.89 -31.79 -21.48
CA ASN A 347 -7.66 -32.92 -22.39
C ASN A 347 -7.63 -32.58 -23.90
N ASP A 348 -6.99 -31.46 -24.26
CA ASP A 348 -6.82 -31.06 -25.66
C ASP A 348 -5.96 -32.08 -26.45
N ALA A 349 -6.54 -32.67 -27.51
CA ALA A 349 -5.92 -33.65 -28.40
C ALA A 349 -4.64 -33.12 -29.10
N ARG A 350 -4.44 -31.80 -29.13
CA ARG A 350 -3.23 -31.16 -29.67
C ARG A 350 -2.01 -31.32 -28.77
N CYS A 351 -2.19 -31.67 -27.50
CA CYS A 351 -1.11 -31.83 -26.53
C CYS A 351 -0.37 -33.17 -26.70
N THR A 352 0.94 -33.17 -26.44
CA THR A 352 1.71 -34.42 -26.29
C THR A 352 1.43 -35.06 -24.92
N ALA A 353 1.82 -36.33 -24.72
CA ALA A 353 1.65 -37.01 -23.44
C ALA A 353 2.39 -36.31 -22.29
N ILE A 354 3.66 -35.95 -22.49
CA ILE A 354 4.42 -35.11 -21.56
C ILE A 354 3.84 -33.70 -21.50
N GLY A 355 3.32 -33.17 -22.61
CA GLY A 355 2.65 -31.88 -22.67
C GLY A 355 1.46 -31.76 -21.72
N HIS A 356 0.65 -32.81 -21.58
CA HIS A 356 -0.42 -32.86 -20.59
C HIS A 356 0.11 -32.71 -19.16
N TRP A 357 1.19 -33.42 -18.83
CA TRP A 357 1.81 -33.34 -17.51
C TRP A 357 2.41 -31.95 -17.25
N LEU A 358 3.15 -31.39 -18.21
CA LEU A 358 3.74 -30.05 -18.10
C LEU A 358 2.67 -29.00 -17.85
N ARG A 359 1.56 -29.06 -18.58
CA ARG A 359 0.45 -28.13 -18.44
C ARG A 359 -0.27 -28.30 -17.11
N ARG A 360 -0.55 -29.53 -16.69
CA ARG A 360 -1.21 -29.81 -15.40
C ARG A 360 -0.51 -29.11 -14.23
N TYR A 361 0.82 -29.10 -14.23
CA TYR A 361 1.62 -28.46 -13.19
C TYR A 361 2.13 -27.06 -13.57
N SER A 362 1.67 -26.50 -14.70
CA SER A 362 2.13 -25.21 -15.26
C SER A 362 3.65 -25.10 -15.43
N LEU A 363 4.34 -26.24 -15.57
CA LEU A 363 5.79 -26.30 -15.75
C LEU A 363 6.20 -25.85 -17.16
N ASP A 364 5.27 -25.84 -18.11
CA ASP A 364 5.49 -25.28 -19.45
C ASP A 364 5.73 -23.76 -19.43
N GLU A 365 5.37 -23.08 -18.35
CA GLU A 365 5.51 -21.63 -18.18
C GLU A 365 6.86 -21.20 -17.58
N LEU A 366 7.71 -22.13 -17.11
CA LEU A 366 9.01 -21.81 -16.51
C LEU A 366 9.95 -20.98 -17.41
N PRO A 367 10.01 -21.17 -18.74
CA PRO A 367 10.84 -20.33 -19.61
C PRO A 367 10.48 -18.83 -19.60
N GLN A 368 9.30 -18.46 -19.11
CA GLN A 368 8.91 -17.04 -18.97
C GLN A 368 9.78 -16.28 -17.97
N LEU A 369 10.51 -16.98 -17.09
CA LEU A 369 11.49 -16.34 -16.21
C LEU A 369 12.56 -15.58 -17.01
N PHE A 370 12.91 -16.05 -18.21
CA PHE A 370 13.79 -15.30 -19.11
C PHE A 370 13.13 -14.02 -19.66
N ASN A 371 11.84 -14.05 -19.99
CA ASN A 371 11.10 -12.83 -20.37
C ASN A 371 11.05 -11.81 -19.23
N VAL A 372 10.97 -12.29 -17.97
CA VAL A 372 11.08 -11.42 -16.80
C VAL A 372 12.48 -10.81 -16.73
N LEU A 373 13.56 -11.58 -16.91
CA LEU A 373 14.92 -11.03 -16.91
C LEU A 373 15.17 -10.02 -18.03
N VAL A 374 14.69 -10.27 -19.25
CA VAL A 374 14.79 -9.32 -20.37
C VAL A 374 13.96 -8.06 -20.11
N GLY A 375 12.86 -8.21 -19.38
CA GLY A 375 11.98 -7.10 -18.99
C GLY A 375 10.72 -6.98 -19.83
N ASP A 376 10.39 -7.95 -20.67
CA ASP A 376 9.10 -8.01 -21.38
C ASP A 376 7.94 -8.26 -20.40
N MET A 377 8.23 -9.04 -19.35
CA MET A 377 7.29 -9.44 -18.31
C MET A 377 7.78 -9.05 -16.93
N SER A 378 6.88 -9.17 -15.97
CA SER A 378 7.07 -9.06 -14.53
C SER A 378 6.78 -10.42 -13.88
N LEU A 379 7.31 -10.69 -12.69
CA LEU A 379 6.90 -11.88 -11.94
C LEU A 379 5.41 -11.79 -11.57
N VAL A 380 4.98 -10.61 -11.12
CA VAL A 380 3.60 -10.32 -10.72
C VAL A 380 2.97 -9.24 -11.60
N GLY A 381 1.79 -9.51 -12.15
CA GLY A 381 1.06 -8.58 -13.00
C GLY A 381 -0.15 -9.24 -13.68
N PRO A 382 -0.93 -8.48 -14.46
CA PRO A 382 -2.02 -9.03 -15.26
C PRO A 382 -1.50 -10.07 -16.26
N ARG A 383 -2.20 -11.20 -16.40
CA ARG A 383 -1.77 -12.26 -17.33
C ARG A 383 -1.82 -11.75 -18.78
N PRO A 384 -0.77 -11.98 -19.60
CA PRO A 384 -0.74 -11.49 -20.97
C PRO A 384 -1.74 -12.22 -21.86
N GLU A 385 -2.58 -11.48 -22.58
CA GLU A 385 -3.55 -12.04 -23.53
C GLU A 385 -2.97 -12.06 -24.95
N ARG A 386 -3.50 -12.93 -25.82
CA ARG A 386 -3.15 -12.88 -27.26
C ARG A 386 -3.72 -11.59 -27.83
N GLN A 387 -3.00 -10.98 -28.76
CA GLN A 387 -3.39 -9.70 -29.36
C GLN A 387 -4.84 -9.70 -29.87
N ILE A 388 -5.24 -10.73 -30.62
CA ILE A 388 -6.60 -10.86 -31.17
C ILE A 388 -7.68 -10.80 -30.08
N PHE A 389 -7.42 -11.41 -28.92
CA PHE A 389 -8.34 -11.35 -27.79
C PHE A 389 -8.27 -10.00 -27.07
N ALA A 390 -7.07 -9.43 -26.94
CA ALA A 390 -6.89 -8.13 -26.32
C ALA A 390 -7.65 -7.02 -27.07
N GLU A 391 -7.62 -7.02 -28.40
CA GLU A 391 -8.36 -6.08 -29.25
C GLU A 391 -9.87 -6.27 -29.07
N ARG A 392 -10.37 -7.51 -29.11
CA ARG A 392 -11.79 -7.82 -28.89
C ARG A 392 -12.28 -7.39 -27.49
N PHE A 393 -11.50 -7.66 -26.46
CA PHE A 393 -11.86 -7.29 -25.08
C PHE A 393 -11.79 -5.79 -24.83
N CYS A 394 -10.89 -5.08 -25.52
CA CYS A 394 -10.82 -3.62 -25.44
C CYS A 394 -12.12 -2.94 -25.89
N GLY A 395 -12.77 -3.49 -26.93
CA GLY A 395 -14.07 -2.97 -27.41
C GLY A 395 -15.28 -3.40 -26.58
N SER A 396 -15.19 -4.48 -25.81
CA SER A 396 -16.35 -5.09 -25.13
C SER A 396 -16.36 -4.95 -23.61
N ILE A 397 -15.20 -4.75 -22.97
CA ILE A 397 -15.08 -4.71 -21.51
C ILE A 397 -14.56 -3.34 -21.08
N PRO A 398 -15.37 -2.54 -20.35
CA PRO A 398 -14.94 -1.25 -19.82
C PRO A 398 -13.68 -1.38 -18.97
N GLY A 399 -12.70 -0.50 -19.20
CA GLY A 399 -11.45 -0.45 -18.44
C GLY A 399 -10.43 -1.54 -18.79
N TYR A 400 -10.70 -2.42 -19.77
CA TYR A 400 -9.76 -3.49 -20.15
C TYR A 400 -8.34 -2.98 -20.45
N LEU A 401 -8.24 -1.86 -21.19
CA LEU A 401 -6.96 -1.26 -21.58
C LEU A 401 -6.10 -0.84 -20.38
N GLN A 402 -6.71 -0.52 -19.24
CA GLN A 402 -5.99 -0.11 -18.03
C GLN A 402 -5.08 -1.24 -17.49
N ARG A 403 -5.36 -2.50 -17.83
CA ARG A 403 -4.48 -3.64 -17.51
C ARG A 403 -3.09 -3.51 -18.12
N GLN A 404 -2.97 -2.78 -19.23
CA GLN A 404 -1.71 -2.54 -19.94
C GLN A 404 -0.94 -1.33 -19.39
N GLN A 405 -1.37 -0.73 -18.26
CA GLN A 405 -0.57 0.29 -17.57
C GLN A 405 0.66 -0.28 -16.85
N VAL A 406 0.70 -1.60 -16.65
CA VAL A 406 1.81 -2.31 -16.02
C VAL A 406 2.27 -3.46 -16.92
N LYS A 407 3.49 -3.94 -16.70
CA LYS A 407 3.99 -5.13 -17.41
C LYS A 407 3.12 -6.34 -17.07
N SER A 408 2.90 -7.19 -18.06
CA SER A 408 2.20 -8.46 -17.83
C SER A 408 2.99 -9.37 -16.89
N GLY A 409 2.25 -10.15 -16.09
CA GLY A 409 2.80 -11.02 -15.06
C GLY A 409 2.84 -12.50 -15.46
N MET A 410 3.80 -13.24 -14.90
CA MET A 410 3.74 -14.71 -14.86
C MET A 410 2.59 -15.17 -13.95
N THR A 411 2.51 -14.57 -12.77
CA THR A 411 1.40 -14.70 -11.82
C THR A 411 0.73 -13.35 -11.57
N GLY A 412 -0.43 -13.34 -10.91
CA GLY A 412 -1.24 -12.14 -10.74
C GLY A 412 -2.38 -12.35 -9.76
N TRP A 413 -2.99 -11.25 -9.33
CA TRP A 413 -4.06 -11.28 -8.34
C TRP A 413 -5.30 -12.03 -8.85
N ALA A 414 -5.73 -11.79 -10.10
CA ALA A 414 -6.84 -12.52 -10.71
C ALA A 414 -6.55 -14.03 -10.76
N GLN A 415 -5.31 -14.38 -11.15
CA GLN A 415 -4.82 -15.75 -11.22
C GLN A 415 -4.87 -16.47 -9.85
N ILE A 416 -4.54 -15.80 -8.75
CA ILE A 416 -4.55 -16.38 -7.40
C ILE A 416 -5.95 -16.53 -6.81
N ASN A 417 -6.91 -15.77 -7.32
CA ASN A 417 -8.32 -15.85 -6.94
C ASN A 417 -9.14 -16.72 -7.90
N GLY A 418 -8.48 -17.54 -8.73
CA GLY A 418 -9.15 -18.54 -9.57
C GLY A 418 -9.72 -18.02 -10.89
N TRP A 419 -9.51 -16.75 -11.24
CA TRP A 419 -9.97 -16.15 -12.50
C TRP A 419 -9.00 -16.47 -13.66
N ARG A 420 -8.79 -17.77 -13.94
CA ARG A 420 -7.94 -18.33 -15.00
C ARG A 420 -8.75 -19.06 -16.08
N GLY A 421 -8.15 -19.35 -17.24
CA GLY A 421 -8.76 -20.17 -18.29
C GLY A 421 -10.09 -19.63 -18.83
N ASN A 422 -11.09 -20.50 -18.95
CA ASN A 422 -12.43 -20.21 -19.49
C ASN A 422 -13.38 -19.44 -18.53
N THR A 423 -12.85 -18.90 -17.42
CA THR A 423 -13.65 -18.10 -16.47
C THR A 423 -14.04 -16.72 -17.01
N SER A 424 -14.97 -16.05 -16.32
CA SER A 424 -15.44 -14.71 -16.68
C SER A 424 -14.30 -13.70 -16.85
N VAL A 425 -14.13 -13.21 -18.09
CA VAL A 425 -13.13 -12.19 -18.42
C VAL A 425 -13.39 -10.88 -17.67
N ARG A 426 -14.66 -10.53 -17.45
CA ARG A 426 -15.02 -9.32 -16.70
C ARG A 426 -14.49 -9.37 -15.26
N ARG A 427 -14.70 -10.49 -14.55
CA ARG A 427 -14.17 -10.65 -13.18
C ARG A 427 -12.64 -10.69 -13.16
N ARG A 428 -12.01 -11.31 -14.17
CA ARG A 428 -10.54 -11.25 -14.32
C ARG A 428 -10.04 -9.81 -14.41
N VAL A 429 -10.67 -9.00 -15.26
CA VAL A 429 -10.35 -7.59 -15.43
C VAL A 429 -10.52 -6.83 -14.12
N GLU A 430 -11.64 -7.02 -13.39
CA GLU A 430 -11.86 -6.37 -12.09
C GLU A 430 -10.74 -6.66 -11.07
N TYR A 431 -10.26 -7.91 -11.00
CA TYR A 431 -9.16 -8.28 -10.11
C TYR A 431 -7.81 -7.72 -10.57
N ASP A 432 -7.57 -7.66 -11.89
CA ASP A 432 -6.36 -7.03 -12.44
C ASP A 432 -6.35 -5.52 -12.18
N LEU A 433 -7.49 -4.83 -12.33
CA LEU A 433 -7.63 -3.40 -12.00
C LEU A 433 -7.47 -3.16 -10.49
N TYR A 434 -8.00 -4.06 -9.66
CA TYR A 434 -7.78 -3.99 -8.22
C TYR A 434 -6.30 -4.11 -7.87
N TYR A 435 -5.56 -5.01 -8.53
CA TYR A 435 -4.11 -5.15 -8.35
C TYR A 435 -3.36 -3.86 -8.69
N ILE A 436 -3.63 -3.30 -9.88
CA ILE A 436 -3.01 -2.06 -10.35
C ILE A 436 -3.31 -0.91 -9.38
N ALA A 437 -4.56 -0.76 -8.99
CA ALA A 437 -5.00 0.30 -8.08
C ALA A 437 -4.57 0.09 -6.62
N ASN A 438 -4.13 -1.10 -6.23
CA ASN A 438 -3.68 -1.38 -4.86
C ASN A 438 -2.22 -1.82 -4.80
N TRP A 439 -1.46 -1.58 -5.87
CA TRP A 439 -0.09 -2.06 -5.95
C TRP A 439 0.75 -1.49 -4.81
N THR A 440 1.46 -2.40 -4.15
CA THR A 440 2.55 -2.17 -3.20
C THR A 440 3.53 -3.32 -3.36
N LEU A 441 4.81 -3.10 -3.00
CA LEU A 441 5.82 -4.15 -3.05
C LEU A 441 5.42 -5.37 -2.19
N TRP A 442 4.81 -5.12 -1.03
CA TRP A 442 4.29 -6.17 -0.17
C TRP A 442 3.17 -6.97 -0.82
N PHE A 443 2.34 -6.34 -1.65
CA PHE A 443 1.29 -7.05 -2.37
C PHE A 443 1.88 -8.03 -3.40
N ASP A 444 2.97 -7.65 -4.09
CA ASP A 444 3.69 -8.58 -4.97
C ASP A 444 4.27 -9.76 -4.19
N VAL A 445 4.95 -9.51 -3.07
CA VAL A 445 5.50 -10.58 -2.20
C VAL A 445 4.38 -11.52 -1.73
N LYS A 446 3.24 -10.98 -1.31
CA LYS A 446 2.06 -11.76 -0.94
C LYS A 446 1.55 -12.61 -2.10
N ILE A 447 1.47 -12.06 -3.31
CA ILE A 447 1.02 -12.81 -4.49
C ILE A 447 2.01 -13.92 -4.83
N LEU A 448 3.31 -13.68 -4.78
CA LEU A 448 4.34 -14.70 -4.99
C LEU A 448 4.24 -15.83 -3.96
N TRP A 449 4.12 -15.48 -2.68
CA TRP A 449 3.91 -16.46 -1.61
C TRP A 449 2.65 -17.30 -1.82
N LEU A 450 1.53 -16.66 -2.13
CA LEU A 450 0.29 -17.35 -2.44
C LEU A 450 0.40 -18.20 -3.71
N THR A 451 1.23 -17.80 -4.67
CA THR A 451 1.49 -18.57 -5.90
C THR A 451 2.23 -19.85 -5.57
N LEU A 452 3.23 -19.81 -4.68
CA LEU A 452 3.94 -21.01 -4.22
C LEU A 452 3.00 -21.98 -3.49
N TRP A 453 2.03 -21.49 -2.73
CA TRP A 453 1.15 -22.37 -1.94
C TRP A 453 -0.10 -22.84 -2.68
N ARG A 454 -0.73 -21.96 -3.48
CA ARG A 454 -1.96 -22.26 -4.24
C ARG A 454 -1.68 -22.75 -5.65
N GLY A 455 -0.54 -22.39 -6.26
CA GLY A 455 -0.21 -22.73 -7.64
C GLY A 455 -0.11 -24.23 -7.91
N PHE A 456 0.30 -25.02 -6.93
CA PHE A 456 0.37 -26.48 -7.04
C PHE A 456 -0.97 -27.20 -6.80
N ARG A 457 -2.04 -26.48 -6.41
CA ARG A 457 -3.32 -27.05 -5.94
C ARG A 457 -4.56 -26.61 -6.73
N GLN A 458 -4.42 -25.92 -7.87
CA GLN A 458 -5.57 -25.34 -8.58
C GLN A 458 -6.04 -26.19 -9.77
N ASP A 459 -7.33 -26.53 -9.77
CA ASP A 459 -8.02 -27.30 -10.82
C ASP A 459 -8.33 -26.48 -12.10
N ASN A 460 -8.24 -25.15 -12.06
CA ASN A 460 -8.68 -24.24 -13.14
C ASN A 460 -7.53 -23.73 -14.03
N ALA A 461 -6.44 -24.50 -14.20
CA ALA A 461 -5.32 -24.07 -15.04
C ALA A 461 -5.68 -24.03 -16.54
N TYR A 462 -6.66 -24.83 -16.96
CA TYR A 462 -7.13 -24.98 -18.36
C TYR A 462 -8.63 -25.22 -18.44
#